data_AF-A0A926F7W1-F1
#
_entry.id   AF-A0A926F7W1-F1
#
_cell.length_a   1.000
_cell.length_b   1.000
_cell.length_c   1.000
_cell.angle_alpha   90.00
_cell.angle_beta   90.00
_cell.angle_gamma   90.00
#
_symmetry.space_group_name_H-M   'P 1'
#
loop_
_entity.id
_entity.type
_entity.pdbx_description
1 polymer ?
#
loop_
_entity_poly.entity_id
_entity_poly.type
_entity_poly.pdbx_seq_one_letter_code
_entity_poly.pdbx_strand_id
1 'polypeptide(L)'
;MLSNVNRSLLLYLLIGIIIIAVLVIVGGTILAIIKAYRKGEHSKRKCIFLTLLCIAIAATSWIFNMGWIRFIMTFMLIPFIHAIIFFLINFFTASYIHKSKKLRNINIFFCFTYLLFYILLPDGGDVGEMYVFFGLIHSNLFSSICNTISSLAVFVHIVLFILQTIEIVKTKKLIANEQKNQTIQS
;
A
#
# COMPACT_ATOMS: atom_id res chain seq x y z
N MET A 1 37.31 -16.24 -6.72
CA MET A 1 36.85 -16.45 -5.33
C MET A 1 36.57 -15.13 -4.60
N LEU A 2 37.44 -14.12 -4.68
CA LEU A 2 37.22 -12.78 -4.08
C LEU A 2 35.99 -12.00 -4.61
N SER A 3 35.63 -12.12 -5.90
CA SER A 3 34.45 -11.40 -6.44
C SER A 3 33.11 -11.95 -5.93
N ASN A 4 33.05 -13.23 -5.54
CA ASN A 4 31.85 -13.83 -4.96
C ASN A 4 31.64 -13.40 -3.50
N VAL A 5 32.72 -13.24 -2.73
CA VAL A 5 32.65 -12.78 -1.33
C VAL A 5 32.07 -11.37 -1.25
N ASN A 6 32.47 -10.46 -2.15
CA ASN A 6 31.92 -9.10 -2.19
C ASN A 6 30.44 -9.05 -2.59
N ARG A 7 29.99 -9.92 -3.51
CA ARG A 7 28.58 -10.00 -3.92
C ARG A 7 27.69 -10.58 -2.82
N SER A 8 28.16 -11.64 -2.14
CA SER A 8 27.45 -12.24 -1.02
C SER A 8 27.34 -11.27 0.16
N LEU A 9 28.41 -10.54 0.51
CA LEU A 9 28.40 -9.52 1.56
C LEU A 9 27.41 -8.39 1.27
N LEU A 10 27.40 -7.87 0.03
CA LEU A 10 26.46 -6.83 -0.39
C LEU A 10 25.00 -7.30 -0.30
N LEU A 11 24.74 -8.56 -0.69
CA LEU A 11 23.41 -9.16 -0.60
C LEU A 11 22.96 -9.28 0.86
N TYR A 12 23.82 -9.76 1.77
CA TYR A 12 23.50 -9.85 3.20
C TYR A 12 23.25 -8.47 3.83
N LEU A 13 24.00 -7.45 3.44
CA LEU A 13 23.77 -6.07 3.90
C LEU A 13 22.42 -5.53 3.40
N LEU A 14 22.07 -5.74 2.13
CA LEU A 14 20.77 -5.36 1.57
C LEU A 14 19.61 -6.05 2.30
N ILE A 15 19.72 -7.36 2.53
CA ILE A 15 18.72 -8.12 3.29
C ILE A 15 18.60 -7.58 4.71
N GLY A 16 19.72 -7.31 5.38
CA GLY A 16 19.74 -6.74 6.73
C GLY A 16 19.03 -5.39 6.81
N ILE A 17 19.27 -4.48 5.86
CA ILE A 17 18.60 -3.18 5.78
C ILE A 17 17.09 -3.35 5.59
N ILE A 18 16.66 -4.26 4.70
CA ILE A 18 15.24 -4.53 4.47
C ILE A 18 14.57 -5.06 5.75
N ILE A 19 15.21 -6.00 6.45
CA ILE A 19 14.69 -6.55 7.71
C ILE A 19 14.53 -5.46 8.76
N ILE A 20 15.55 -4.61 8.94
CA ILE A 20 15.48 -3.49 9.90
C ILE A 20 14.36 -2.52 9.53
N ALA A 21 14.23 -2.16 8.25
CA ALA A 21 13.18 -1.27 7.79
C ALA A 21 11.77 -1.86 8.06
N VAL A 22 11.58 -3.15 7.79
CA VAL A 22 10.33 -3.86 8.09
C VAL A 22 10.04 -3.84 9.59
N LEU A 23 11.02 -4.16 10.43
CA LEU A 23 10.85 -4.15 11.89
C LEU A 23 10.48 -2.76 12.42
N VAL A 24 11.10 -1.70 11.91
CA VAL A 24 10.77 -0.31 12.26
C VAL A 24 9.35 0.05 11.84
N ILE A 25 8.94 -0.32 10.62
CA ILE A 25 7.58 -0.07 10.12
C ILE A 25 6.57 -0.81 11.01
N VAL A 26 6.77 -2.12 11.24
CA VAL A 26 5.86 -2.94 12.05
C VAL A 26 5.77 -2.41 13.48
N GLY A 27 6.91 -2.17 14.14
CA GLY A 27 6.96 -1.63 15.50
C GLY A 27 6.31 -0.25 15.61
N GLY A 28 6.60 0.64 14.64
CA GLY A 28 5.97 1.96 14.55
C GLY A 28 4.45 1.88 14.36
N THR A 29 3.99 0.93 13.55
CA THR A 29 2.56 0.68 13.31
C THR A 29 1.85 0.21 14.58
N ILE A 30 2.44 -0.76 15.29
CA ILE A 30 1.92 -1.29 16.56
C ILE A 30 1.82 -0.16 17.60
N LEU A 31 2.89 0.62 17.77
CA LEU A 31 2.91 1.76 18.70
C LEU A 31 1.84 2.80 18.34
N ALA A 32 1.65 3.08 17.05
CA ALA A 32 0.65 4.02 16.59
C ALA A 32 -0.79 3.52 16.82
N ILE A 33 -1.04 2.23 16.63
CA ILE A 33 -2.33 1.59 16.94
C ILE A 33 -2.58 1.68 18.46
N ILE A 34 -1.59 1.37 19.30
CA ILE A 34 -1.70 1.46 20.76
C ILE A 34 -1.99 2.91 21.18
N LYS A 35 -1.26 3.89 20.64
CA LYS A 35 -1.50 5.32 20.92
C LYS A 35 -2.90 5.76 20.49
N ALA A 36 -3.35 5.35 19.30
CA ALA A 36 -4.68 5.67 18.80
C ALA A 36 -5.79 5.02 19.66
N TYR A 37 -5.55 3.81 20.18
CA TYR A 37 -6.44 3.15 21.12
C TYR A 37 -6.55 3.92 22.43
N ARG A 38 -5.41 4.30 23.03
CA ARG A 38 -5.37 5.08 24.28
C ARG A 38 -6.04 6.46 24.16
N LYS A 39 -5.98 7.08 22.98
CA LYS A 39 -6.57 8.41 22.72
C LYS A 39 -8.03 8.37 22.24
N GLY A 40 -8.64 7.19 22.07
CA GLY A 40 -10.01 7.08 21.54
C GLY A 40 -10.16 7.52 20.07
N GLU A 41 -9.08 7.53 19.27
CA GLU A 41 -9.09 7.97 17.87
C GLU A 41 -9.65 6.87 16.94
N HIS A 42 -10.95 6.61 17.02
CA HIS A 42 -11.62 5.52 16.29
C HIS A 42 -11.43 5.59 14.78
N SER A 43 -11.52 6.77 14.16
CA SER A 43 -11.37 6.94 12.71
C SER A 43 -9.97 6.60 12.21
N LYS A 44 -8.94 6.98 12.96
CA LYS A 44 -7.55 6.67 12.65
C LYS A 44 -7.30 5.17 12.68
N ARG A 45 -7.80 4.49 13.71
CA ARG A 45 -7.72 3.03 13.84
C ARG A 45 -8.37 2.31 12.67
N LYS A 46 -9.58 2.70 12.29
CA LYS A 46 -10.30 2.09 11.15
C LYS A 46 -9.51 2.23 9.85
N CYS A 47 -8.91 3.41 9.61
CA CYS A 47 -8.09 3.66 8.42
C CYS A 47 -6.83 2.78 8.39
N ILE A 48 -6.09 2.70 9.51
CA ILE A 48 -4.90 1.84 9.61
C ILE A 48 -5.28 0.36 9.42
N PHE A 49 -6.33 -0.11 10.08
CA PHE A 49 -6.80 -1.50 9.96
C PHE A 49 -7.23 -1.83 8.52
N LEU A 50 -7.99 -0.95 7.87
CA LEU A 50 -8.38 -1.11 6.47
C LEU A 50 -7.15 -1.18 5.55
N THR A 51 -6.15 -0.34 5.79
CA THR A 51 -4.90 -0.33 5.01
C THR A 51 -4.16 -1.67 5.16
N LEU A 52 -4.01 -2.17 6.38
CA LEU A 52 -3.37 -3.46 6.65
C LEU A 52 -4.15 -4.62 6.02
N LEU A 53 -5.48 -4.58 6.10
CA LEU A 53 -6.33 -5.57 5.44
C LEU A 53 -6.15 -5.56 3.92
N CYS A 54 -6.07 -4.37 3.30
CA CYS A 54 -5.83 -4.25 1.86
C CYS A 54 -4.49 -4.86 1.45
N ILE A 55 -3.44 -4.58 2.21
CA ILE A 55 -2.10 -5.14 1.96
C ILE A 55 -2.13 -6.66 2.12
N ALA A 56 -2.80 -7.19 3.14
CA ALA A 56 -2.90 -8.65 3.35
C ALA A 56 -3.64 -9.34 2.20
N ILE A 57 -4.76 -8.79 1.74
CA ILE A 57 -5.52 -9.33 0.60
C ILE A 57 -4.68 -9.25 -0.69
N ALA A 58 -4.03 -8.12 -0.95
CA ALA A 58 -3.17 -7.95 -2.12
C ALA A 58 -2.00 -8.94 -2.13
N ALA A 59 -1.31 -9.10 -1.00
CA ALA A 59 -0.24 -10.08 -0.85
C ALA A 59 -0.75 -11.51 -1.09
N THR A 60 -1.92 -11.84 -0.56
CA THR A 60 -2.57 -13.14 -0.76
C THR A 60 -2.87 -13.37 -2.25
N SER A 61 -3.53 -12.41 -2.91
CA SER A 61 -3.83 -12.48 -4.35
C SER A 61 -2.56 -12.68 -5.16
N TRP A 62 -1.51 -11.92 -4.86
CA TRP A 62 -0.24 -12.01 -5.58
C TRP A 62 0.44 -13.37 -5.40
N ILE A 63 0.48 -13.90 -4.17
CA ILE A 63 1.07 -15.21 -3.87
C ILE A 63 0.33 -16.33 -4.60
N PHE A 64 -0.99 -16.29 -4.62
CA PHE A 64 -1.80 -17.31 -5.29
C PHE A 64 -1.82 -17.16 -6.82
N ASN A 65 -1.80 -15.94 -7.36
CA ASN A 65 -1.73 -15.72 -8.82
C ASN A 65 -0.35 -16.09 -9.37
N MET A 66 0.75 -15.63 -8.75
CA MET A 66 2.10 -15.80 -9.32
C MET A 66 2.80 -17.10 -8.93
N GLY A 67 2.35 -17.77 -7.87
CA GLY A 67 3.07 -18.88 -7.27
C GLY A 67 4.32 -18.44 -6.50
N TRP A 68 4.68 -19.22 -5.48
CA TRP A 68 5.74 -18.86 -4.52
C TRP A 68 7.14 -18.76 -5.15
N ILE A 69 7.37 -19.41 -6.29
CA ILE A 69 8.69 -19.43 -6.96
C ILE A 69 8.92 -18.13 -7.75
N ARG A 70 7.93 -17.67 -8.53
CA ARG A 70 8.00 -16.33 -9.17
C ARG A 70 7.93 -15.22 -8.13
N PHE A 71 7.24 -15.43 -7.01
CA PHE A 71 7.30 -14.50 -5.88
C PHE A 71 8.74 -14.23 -5.39
N ILE A 72 9.60 -15.25 -5.40
CA ILE A 72 11.02 -15.12 -5.02
C ILE A 72 11.89 -14.60 -6.18
N MET A 73 11.61 -14.99 -7.43
CA MET A 73 12.46 -14.68 -8.59
C MET A 73 12.13 -13.36 -9.31
N THR A 74 10.88 -12.92 -9.34
CA THR A 74 10.40 -11.87 -10.27
C THR A 74 10.28 -10.49 -9.63
N PHE A 75 11.32 -10.02 -8.93
CA PHE A 75 11.33 -8.67 -8.31
C PHE A 75 10.33 -8.46 -7.16
N MET A 76 10.65 -8.99 -5.97
CA MET A 76 9.99 -8.58 -4.71
C MET A 76 9.95 -7.06 -4.52
N LEU A 77 10.90 -6.32 -5.09
CA LEU A 77 11.04 -4.90 -4.80
C LEU A 77 9.81 -4.07 -5.17
N ILE A 78 9.15 -4.32 -6.32
CA ILE A 78 8.06 -3.45 -6.79
C ILE A 78 6.80 -3.60 -5.93
N PRO A 79 6.25 -4.82 -5.70
CA PRO A 79 5.06 -4.98 -4.85
C PRO A 79 5.33 -4.56 -3.40
N PHE A 80 6.52 -4.83 -2.87
CA PHE A 80 6.89 -4.41 -1.52
C PHE A 80 7.02 -2.89 -1.39
N ILE A 81 7.72 -2.21 -2.32
CA ILE A 81 7.80 -0.74 -2.33
C ILE A 81 6.41 -0.13 -2.45
N HIS A 82 5.57 -0.66 -3.35
CA HIS A 82 4.22 -0.16 -3.53
C HIS A 82 3.37 -0.32 -2.26
N ALA A 83 3.45 -1.47 -1.57
CA ALA A 83 2.79 -1.69 -0.28
C ALA A 83 3.30 -0.73 0.82
N ILE A 84 4.61 -0.45 0.87
CA ILE A 84 5.20 0.50 1.82
C ILE A 84 4.68 1.92 1.56
N ILE A 85 4.72 2.37 0.30
CA ILE A 85 4.21 3.71 -0.08
C ILE A 85 2.73 3.83 0.26
N PHE A 86 1.93 2.82 -0.12
CA PHE A 86 0.51 2.74 0.20
C PHE A 86 0.24 2.78 1.70
N PHE A 87 1.03 2.05 2.50
CA PHE A 87 0.94 2.08 3.95
C PHE A 87 1.25 3.47 4.51
N LEU A 88 2.38 4.05 4.13
CA LEU A 88 2.85 5.34 4.65
C LEU A 88 1.85 6.46 4.36
N ILE A 89 1.35 6.57 3.12
CA ILE A 89 0.42 7.64 2.77
C ILE A 89 -0.90 7.52 3.54
N ASN A 90 -1.41 6.30 3.72
CA ASN A 90 -2.62 6.06 4.50
C ASN A 90 -2.40 6.27 5.99
N PHE A 91 -1.23 5.91 6.51
CA PHE A 91 -0.84 6.20 7.89
C PHE A 91 -0.82 7.71 8.19
N PHE A 92 -0.26 8.51 7.28
CA PHE A 92 -0.32 9.97 7.38
C PHE A 92 -1.76 10.49 7.28
N THR A 93 -2.51 9.97 6.31
CA THR A 93 -3.92 10.34 6.08
C THR A 93 -4.80 10.07 7.29
N ALA A 94 -4.56 8.97 7.99
CA ALA A 94 -5.35 8.53 9.14
C ALA A 94 -5.39 9.59 10.27
N SER A 95 -4.38 10.47 10.36
CA SER A 95 -4.35 11.56 11.35
C SER A 95 -5.26 12.75 10.99
N TYR A 96 -5.70 12.85 9.73
CA TYR A 96 -6.52 13.96 9.22
C TYR A 96 -7.89 13.49 8.70
N ILE A 97 -8.15 12.18 8.68
CA ILE A 97 -9.32 11.60 8.01
C ILE A 97 -10.67 12.01 8.63
N HIS A 98 -10.69 12.35 9.92
CA HIS A 98 -11.89 12.87 10.60
C HIS A 98 -12.14 14.35 10.31
N LYS A 99 -11.15 15.07 9.78
CA LYS A 99 -11.21 16.51 9.52
C LYS A 99 -11.75 16.85 8.13
N SER A 100 -11.73 15.92 7.17
CA SER A 100 -12.22 16.13 5.80
C SER A 100 -13.00 14.92 5.27
N LYS A 101 -14.29 15.12 4.98
CA LYS A 101 -15.14 14.12 4.31
C LYS A 101 -14.59 13.76 2.93
N LYS A 102 -14.05 14.75 2.22
CA LYS A 102 -13.43 14.56 0.91
C LYS A 102 -12.20 13.66 0.99
N LEU A 103 -11.32 13.90 1.97
CA LEU A 103 -10.13 13.06 2.21
C LEU A 103 -10.53 11.62 2.54
N ARG A 104 -11.59 11.43 3.34
CA ARG A 104 -12.12 10.10 3.65
C ARG A 104 -12.61 9.36 2.41
N ASN A 105 -13.33 10.03 1.52
CA ASN A 105 -13.81 9.42 0.28
C ASN A 105 -12.64 9.04 -0.63
N ILE A 106 -11.66 9.95 -0.80
CA ILE A 106 -10.44 9.68 -1.58
C ILE A 106 -9.73 8.44 -1.02
N ASN A 107 -9.55 8.35 0.30
CA ASN A 107 -8.90 7.21 0.95
C ASN A 107 -9.61 5.87 0.68
N ILE A 108 -10.96 5.86 0.68
CA ILE A 108 -11.75 4.66 0.38
C ILE A 108 -11.54 4.24 -1.08
N PHE A 109 -11.65 5.16 -2.04
CA PHE A 109 -11.39 4.86 -3.45
C PHE A 109 -9.93 4.46 -3.69
N PHE A 110 -9.00 5.03 -2.94
CA PHE A 110 -7.58 4.69 -3.00
C PHE A 110 -7.34 3.24 -2.55
N CYS A 111 -7.99 2.80 -1.46
CA CYS A 111 -7.96 1.40 -1.03
C CYS A 111 -8.62 0.46 -2.04
N PHE A 112 -9.75 0.86 -2.62
CA PHE A 112 -10.46 0.06 -3.61
C PHE A 112 -9.62 -0.15 -4.89
N THR A 113 -9.03 0.92 -5.42
CA THR A 113 -8.18 0.85 -6.62
C THR A 113 -6.89 0.07 -6.39
N TYR A 114 -6.32 0.16 -5.18
CA TYR A 114 -5.19 -0.70 -4.77
C TYR A 114 -5.56 -2.18 -4.86
N LEU A 115 -6.68 -2.58 -4.24
CA LEU A 115 -7.14 -3.96 -4.28
C LEU A 115 -7.50 -4.43 -5.69
N LEU A 116 -8.20 -3.58 -6.46
CA LEU A 116 -8.63 -3.90 -7.81
C LEU A 116 -7.43 -4.22 -8.72
N PHE A 117 -6.35 -3.45 -8.60
CA PHE A 117 -5.09 -3.72 -9.30
C PHE A 117 -4.56 -5.13 -8.95
N TYR A 118 -4.36 -5.44 -7.67
CA TYR A 118 -3.74 -6.69 -7.22
C TYR A 118 -4.60 -7.94 -7.42
N ILE A 119 -5.92 -7.83 -7.32
CA ILE A 119 -6.85 -8.95 -7.48
C ILE A 119 -7.00 -9.35 -8.96
N LEU A 120 -6.99 -8.36 -9.84
CA LEU A 120 -7.21 -8.56 -11.28
C LEU A 120 -5.92 -8.63 -12.10
N LEU A 121 -4.75 -8.46 -11.49
CA LEU A 121 -3.49 -8.62 -12.23
C LEU A 121 -3.28 -10.11 -12.53
N PRO A 122 -3.32 -10.53 -13.80
CA PRO A 122 -3.07 -11.92 -14.14
C PRO A 122 -1.59 -12.26 -14.04
N ASP A 123 -1.28 -13.54 -13.91
CA ASP A 123 0.07 -14.09 -14.10
C ASP A 123 0.10 -15.22 -15.12
N GLY A 124 1.27 -15.42 -15.73
CA GLY A 124 1.65 -16.63 -16.46
C GLY A 124 0.97 -16.84 -17.82
N GLY A 125 1.59 -16.40 -18.92
CA GLY A 125 1.13 -16.71 -20.28
C GLY A 125 2.17 -17.42 -21.17
N ASP A 126 3.32 -17.80 -20.62
CA ASP A 126 4.47 -18.20 -21.44
C ASP A 126 4.39 -19.65 -21.94
N VAL A 127 3.67 -20.54 -21.23
CA VAL A 127 3.60 -21.98 -21.55
C VAL A 127 2.20 -22.58 -21.34
N GLY A 128 1.21 -21.77 -20.97
CA GLY A 128 -0.15 -22.24 -20.62
C GLY A 128 -1.15 -21.10 -20.47
N GLU A 129 -2.37 -21.42 -20.02
CA GLU A 129 -3.40 -20.41 -19.76
C GLU A 129 -3.02 -19.48 -18.60
N MET A 130 -3.37 -18.20 -18.73
CA MET A 130 -3.20 -17.20 -17.68
C MET A 130 -4.13 -17.41 -16.48
N TYR A 131 -3.59 -17.11 -15.31
CA TYR A 131 -4.22 -17.24 -14.00
C TYR A 131 -4.59 -15.85 -13.45
N VAL A 132 -5.80 -15.68 -12.92
CA VAL A 132 -6.21 -14.43 -12.25
C VAL A 132 -7.17 -14.72 -11.09
N PHE A 133 -7.40 -13.71 -10.23
CA PHE A 133 -8.32 -13.79 -9.09
C PHE A 133 -7.96 -14.92 -8.11
N PHE A 134 -6.83 -14.77 -7.41
CA PHE A 134 -6.26 -15.78 -6.50
C PHE A 134 -5.96 -17.13 -7.20
N GLY A 135 -5.63 -17.10 -8.48
CA GLY A 135 -5.35 -18.28 -9.30
C GLY A 135 -6.57 -19.16 -9.55
N LEU A 136 -7.78 -18.68 -9.26
CA LEU A 136 -9.00 -19.48 -9.41
C LEU A 136 -9.51 -19.51 -10.85
N ILE A 137 -9.20 -18.48 -11.65
CA ILE A 137 -9.68 -18.36 -13.02
C ILE A 137 -8.52 -18.63 -13.99
N HIS A 138 -8.72 -19.62 -14.86
CA HIS A 138 -7.79 -20.07 -15.90
C HIS A 138 -8.42 -19.76 -17.26
N SER A 139 -8.03 -18.66 -17.89
CA SER A 139 -8.55 -18.27 -19.21
C SER A 139 -7.78 -17.09 -19.76
N ASN A 140 -7.24 -17.23 -20.98
CA ASN A 140 -6.50 -16.16 -21.64
C ASN A 140 -7.38 -14.94 -21.97
N LEU A 141 -8.61 -15.17 -22.44
CA LEU A 141 -9.53 -14.09 -22.76
C LEU A 141 -9.91 -13.28 -21.51
N PHE A 142 -10.32 -13.97 -20.45
CA PHE A 142 -10.72 -13.31 -19.20
C PHE A 142 -9.54 -12.60 -18.53
N SER A 143 -8.37 -13.22 -18.55
CA SER A 143 -7.13 -12.62 -18.02
C SER A 143 -6.73 -11.36 -18.78
N SER A 144 -6.91 -11.31 -20.10
CA SER A 144 -6.66 -10.10 -20.90
C SER A 144 -7.58 -8.93 -20.52
N ILE A 145 -8.86 -9.21 -20.31
CA ILE A 145 -9.83 -8.22 -19.82
C ILE A 145 -9.42 -7.73 -18.42
N CYS A 146 -9.10 -8.66 -17.52
CA CYS A 146 -8.66 -8.34 -16.16
C CYS A 146 -7.36 -7.51 -16.16
N ASN A 147 -6.40 -7.82 -17.03
CA ASN A 147 -5.18 -7.04 -17.19
C ASN A 147 -5.46 -5.59 -17.59
N THR A 148 -6.42 -5.39 -18.50
CA THR A 148 -6.83 -4.05 -18.94
C THR A 148 -7.46 -3.27 -17.79
N ILE A 149 -8.37 -3.90 -17.04
CA ILE A 149 -9.01 -3.27 -15.86
C ILE A 149 -7.98 -2.99 -14.78
N SER A 150 -7.07 -3.92 -14.51
CA SER A 150 -5.98 -3.80 -13.54
C SER A 150 -5.05 -2.63 -13.90
N SER A 151 -4.66 -2.50 -15.17
CA SER A 151 -3.84 -1.40 -15.67
C SER A 151 -4.55 -0.04 -15.52
N LEU A 152 -5.85 0.03 -15.82
CA LEU A 152 -6.65 1.22 -15.59
C LEU A 152 -6.74 1.56 -14.10
N ALA A 153 -6.89 0.55 -13.24
CA ALA A 153 -6.94 0.72 -11.80
C ALA A 153 -5.65 1.34 -11.26
N VAL A 154 -4.47 0.96 -11.76
CA VAL A 154 -3.18 1.59 -11.41
C VAL A 154 -3.18 3.07 -11.78
N PHE A 155 -3.62 3.41 -12.99
CA PHE A 155 -3.66 4.80 -13.43
C PHE A 155 -4.55 5.65 -12.50
N VAL A 156 -5.75 5.17 -12.19
CA VAL A 156 -6.66 5.83 -11.24
C VAL A 156 -6.04 5.89 -9.84
N HIS A 157 -5.34 4.84 -9.41
CA HIS A 157 -4.65 4.78 -8.13
C HIS A 157 -3.59 5.89 -7.99
N ILE A 158 -2.80 6.13 -9.03
CA ILE A 158 -1.80 7.22 -9.05
C ILE A 158 -2.48 8.59 -8.97
N VAL A 159 -3.58 8.80 -9.69
CA VAL A 159 -4.36 10.05 -9.60
C VAL A 159 -4.88 10.26 -8.18
N LEU A 160 -5.43 9.22 -7.56
CA LEU A 160 -5.92 9.26 -6.18
C LEU A 160 -4.80 9.51 -5.17
N PHE A 161 -3.61 8.96 -5.38
CA PHE A 161 -2.43 9.24 -4.55
C PHE A 161 -2.09 10.75 -4.54
N ILE A 162 -2.08 11.38 -5.72
CA ILE A 162 -1.82 12.81 -5.86
C ILE A 162 -2.92 13.62 -5.16
N LEU A 163 -4.19 13.30 -5.42
CA LEU A 163 -5.33 13.99 -4.81
C LEU A 163 -5.35 13.85 -3.28
N GLN A 164 -5.02 12.66 -2.76
CA GLN A 164 -4.91 12.39 -1.33
C GLN A 164 -3.81 13.26 -0.71
N THR A 165 -2.65 13.33 -1.34
CA THR A 165 -1.52 14.16 -0.90
C THR A 165 -1.89 15.65 -0.85
N ILE A 166 -2.51 16.18 -1.91
CA ILE A 166 -2.95 17.58 -1.97
C ILE A 166 -3.95 17.89 -0.84
N GLU A 167 -4.93 17.01 -0.63
CA GLU A 167 -5.98 17.23 0.37
C GLU A 167 -5.43 17.14 1.81
N ILE A 168 -4.43 16.30 2.07
CA ILE A 168 -3.70 16.29 3.35
C ILE A 168 -3.01 17.63 3.59
N VAL A 169 -2.25 18.13 2.60
CA VAL A 169 -1.54 19.41 2.72
C VAL A 169 -2.52 20.56 2.96
N LYS A 170 -3.64 20.59 2.24
CA LYS A 170 -4.71 21.58 2.44
C LYS A 170 -5.29 21.50 3.85
N THR A 171 -5.64 20.30 4.31
CA THR A 171 -6.21 20.08 5.64
C THR A 171 -5.24 20.51 6.74
N LYS A 172 -3.94 20.19 6.61
CA LYS A 172 -2.90 20.60 7.55
C LYS A 172 -2.76 22.12 7.63
N LYS A 173 -2.78 22.83 6.49
CA LYS A 173 -2.71 24.31 6.46
C LYS A 173 -3.92 24.95 7.13
N LEU A 174 -5.13 24.41 6.90
CA LEU A 174 -6.35 24.91 7.53
C LEU A 174 -6.28 24.83 9.07
N ILE A 175 -5.85 23.68 9.60
CA ILE A 175 -5.70 23.49 11.05
C ILE A 175 -4.67 24.46 11.64
N ALA A 176 -3.53 24.66 10.98
CA ALA A 176 -2.50 25.59 11.45
C ALA A 176 -3.01 27.04 11.50
N ASN A 177 -3.81 27.45 10.51
CA ASN A 177 -4.40 28.79 10.48
C ASN A 177 -5.46 28.99 11.57
N GLU A 178 -6.30 27.97 11.81
CA GLU A 178 -7.30 28.00 12.90
C GLU A 178 -6.62 28.16 14.27
N GLN A 179 -5.54 27.42 14.51
CA GLN A 179 -4.77 27.53 15.76
C GLN A 179 -4.14 28.91 15.93
N LYS A 180 -3.54 29.46 14.87
CA LYS A 180 -2.94 30.81 14.89
C LYS A 180 -3.98 31.89 15.21
N ASN A 181 -5.16 31.81 14.62
CA ASN A 181 -6.23 32.78 14.88
C ASN A 181 -6.74 32.71 16.32
N GLN A 182 -6.81 31.51 16.91
CA GLN A 182 -7.17 31.34 18.32
C GLN A 182 -6.12 31.91 19.28
N THR A 183 -4.83 31.88 18.92
CA THR A 183 -3.75 32.44 19.76
C THR A 183 -3.69 33.96 19.73
N ILE A 184 -4.19 34.60 18.66
CA ILE A 184 -4.25 36.07 18.53
C ILE A 184 -5.46 36.64 19.29
N GLN A 185 -6.49 35.82 19.52
CA GLN A 185 -7.72 36.21 20.20
C GLN A 185 -7.72 35.96 21.72
N SER A 186 -6.69 35.26 22.24
CA SER A 186 -6.48 35.00 23.68
C SER A 186 -5.48 35.98 24.29
#